data_AF-C3NDK1-F1
#
_entry.id   AF-C3NDK1-F1
#
_cell.length_a   1.000
_cell.length_b   1.000
_cell.length_c   1.000
_cell.angle_alpha   90.00
_cell.angle_beta   90.00
_cell.angle_gamma   90.00
#
_symmetry.space_group_name_H-M   'P 1'
#
loop_
_entity.id
_entity.type
_entity.pdbx_description
1 polymer ?
#
loop_
_entity_poly.entity_id
_entity_poly.type
_entity_poly.pdbx_seq_one_letter_code
_entity_poly.pdbx_strand_id
1 'polypeptide(L)'
;MKVVKYNLKAKIERAGKEPITIEKKFRKLVNARRFIDELVGEAQVKCTPLSKSETLMTKQCEGDQVKYFFEISIERIKKPKKEETKKEEKKQQQQGTTSQSP
;
A
#
# COMPACT_ATOMS: atom_id res chain seq x y z
N MET A 1 0.24 -10.53 -10.67
CA MET A 1 0.03 -9.15 -10.18
C MET A 1 0.61 -9.03 -8.77
N LYS A 2 1.72 -8.29 -8.62
CA LYS A 2 2.34 -7.98 -7.32
C LYS A 2 1.55 -6.84 -6.70
N VAL A 3 0.93 -7.07 -5.54
CA VAL A 3 0.18 -6.02 -4.86
C VAL A 3 1.13 -5.31 -3.92
N VAL A 4 1.24 -3.98 -4.06
CA VAL A 4 2.02 -3.15 -3.14
C VAL A 4 1.03 -2.38 -2.27
N LYS A 5 1.22 -2.47 -0.95
CA LYS A 5 0.51 -1.66 0.03
C LYS A 5 1.49 -0.66 0.64
N TYR A 6 0.98 0.53 0.91
CA TYR A 6 1.72 1.61 1.53
C TYR A 6 1.03 1.94 2.85
N ASN A 7 1.66 1.63 3.97
CA ASN A 7 1.16 1.99 5.29
C ASN A 7 1.81 3.30 5.70
N LEU A 8 1.03 4.36 5.78
CA LEU A 8 1.47 5.68 6.19
C LEU A 8 1.18 5.88 7.67
N LYS A 9 2.18 6.31 8.42
CA LYS A 9 2.09 6.78 9.80
C LYS A 9 2.54 8.23 9.86
N ALA A 10 1.68 9.10 10.36
CA ALA A 10 1.96 10.51 10.55
C ALA A 10 1.92 10.82 12.05
N LYS A 11 3.03 11.32 12.60
CA LYS A 11 3.10 11.85 13.95
C LYS A 11 3.12 13.37 13.87
N ILE A 12 2.23 14.03 14.59
CA ILE A 12 2.08 15.48 14.63
C ILE A 12 2.34 15.92 16.06
N GLU A 13 3.36 16.73 16.25
CA GLU A 13 3.72 17.33 17.54
C GLU A 13 3.40 18.82 17.44
N ARG A 14 2.59 19.35 18.35
CA ARG A 14 2.24 20.77 18.43
C ARG A 14 2.64 21.31 19.79
N ALA A 15 3.17 22.53 19.82
CA ALA A 15 3.55 23.17 21.09
C ALA A 15 2.35 23.22 22.05
N GLY A 16 2.53 22.71 23.27
CA GLY A 16 1.49 22.70 24.31
C GLY A 16 0.35 21.70 24.10
N LYS A 17 0.45 20.76 23.16
CA LYS A 17 -0.53 19.68 22.95
C LYS A 17 0.14 18.31 22.93
N GLU A 18 -0.61 17.29 23.27
CA GLU A 18 -0.13 15.91 23.16
C GLU A 18 0.11 15.52 21.69
N PRO A 19 1.13 14.69 21.40
CA PRO A 19 1.39 14.21 20.06
C PRO A 19 0.21 13.41 19.48
N ILE A 20 -0.19 13.76 18.25
CA ILE A 20 -1.25 13.06 17.53
C ILE A 20 -0.61 12.09 16.55
N THR A 21 -1.09 10.84 16.53
CA THR A 21 -0.65 9.84 15.55
C THR A 21 -1.81 9.44 14.65
N ILE A 22 -1.59 9.49 13.34
CA ILE A 22 -2.56 9.09 12.32
C ILE A 22 -1.95 7.96 11.48
N GLU A 23 -2.67 6.85 11.37
CA GLU A 23 -2.26 5.72 10.54
C GLU A 23 -3.26 5.48 9.41
N LYS A 24 -2.78 5.39 8.17
CA LYS A 24 -3.59 5.14 6.97
C LYS A 24 -2.93 4.17 6.01
N LYS A 25 -3.74 3.38 5.30
CA LYS A 25 -3.26 2.40 4.31
C LYS A 25 -3.68 2.80 2.91
N PHE A 26 -2.75 2.73 1.96
CA PHE A 26 -2.96 3.09 0.56
C PHE A 26 -2.53 1.97 -0.38
N ARG A 27 -3.23 1.83 -1.51
CA ARG A 27 -2.86 0.91 -2.60
C ARG A 27 -1.92 1.54 -3.63
N LYS A 28 -1.83 2.88 -3.66
CA LYS A 28 -0.99 3.65 -4.58
C LYS A 28 -0.19 4.69 -3.79
N LEU A 29 1.10 4.81 -4.08
CA LEU A 29 2.00 5.77 -3.42
C LEU A 29 1.55 7.22 -3.61
N VAL A 30 1.01 7.56 -4.78
CA VAL A 30 0.53 8.93 -5.07
C VAL A 30 -0.54 9.38 -4.08
N ASN A 31 -1.42 8.46 -3.63
CA ASN A 31 -2.45 8.80 -2.66
C ASN A 31 -1.86 9.05 -1.26
N ALA A 32 -0.83 8.30 -0.88
CA ALA A 32 -0.12 8.55 0.37
C ALA A 32 0.58 9.91 0.36
N ARG A 33 1.23 10.28 -0.76
CA ARG A 33 1.86 11.60 -0.91
C ARG A 33 0.84 12.74 -0.87
N ARG A 34 -0.27 12.60 -1.61
CA ARG A 34 -1.35 13.58 -1.58
C ARG A 34 -1.90 13.79 -0.17
N PHE A 35 -2.06 12.73 0.62
CA PHE A 35 -2.47 12.85 2.02
C PHE A 35 -1.44 13.62 2.87
N ILE A 36 -0.14 13.41 2.65
CA ILE A 36 0.91 14.19 3.33
C ILE A 36 0.77 15.67 2.95
N ASP A 37 0.67 15.97 1.66
CA ASP A 37 0.61 17.33 1.16
C ASP A 37 -0.67 18.05 1.64
N GLU A 38 -1.81 17.36 1.71
CA GLU A 38 -3.05 17.87 2.32
C GLU A 38 -2.90 18.12 3.83
N LEU A 39 -2.20 17.24 4.56
CA LEU A 39 -2.03 17.39 6.02
C LEU A 39 -1.08 18.54 6.40
N VAL A 40 -0.08 18.82 5.57
CA VAL A 40 0.89 19.92 5.81
C VAL A 40 0.50 21.21 5.12
N GLY A 41 -0.29 21.17 4.05
CA GLY A 41 -0.62 22.33 3.21
C GLY A 41 -1.37 23.45 3.93
N GLU A 42 -1.97 23.16 5.08
CA GLU A 42 -2.61 24.17 5.94
C GLU A 42 -1.61 24.91 6.85
N ALA A 43 -0.39 24.41 7.00
CA ALA A 43 0.62 24.96 7.90
C ALA A 43 1.83 25.51 7.12
N GLN A 44 2.33 26.69 7.52
CA GLN A 44 3.59 27.23 7.00
C GLN A 44 4.77 26.40 7.53
N VAL A 45 5.02 25.24 6.93
CA VAL A 45 6.07 24.30 7.34
C VAL A 45 7.10 24.09 6.23
N LYS A 46 8.35 23.92 6.62
CA LYS A 46 9.44 23.51 5.73
C LYS A 46 9.59 21.99 5.80
N CYS A 47 9.48 21.34 4.65
CA CYS A 47 9.64 19.89 4.56
C CYS A 47 11.03 19.49 4.07
N THR A 48 11.57 18.43 4.65
CA THR A 48 12.76 17.74 4.12
C THR A 48 12.41 17.01 2.82
N PRO A 49 13.39 16.77 1.94
CA PRO A 49 13.21 15.88 0.80
C PRO A 49 12.77 14.49 1.27
N LEU A 50 11.92 13.83 0.47
CA LEU A 50 11.43 12.49 0.76
C LEU A 50 12.59 11.48 0.71
N SER A 51 13.04 11.03 1.88
CA SER A 51 14.04 9.98 2.00
C SER A 51 13.42 8.63 1.64
N LYS A 52 14.16 7.80 0.91
CA LYS A 52 13.70 6.50 0.44
C LYS A 52 14.75 5.44 0.73
N SER A 53 14.37 4.44 1.51
CA SER A 53 15.05 3.15 1.60
C SER A 53 14.21 2.07 0.90
N GLU A 54 14.69 0.83 0.92
CA GLU A 54 14.10 -0.29 0.16
C GLU A 54 12.62 -0.57 0.52
N THR A 55 12.28 -0.42 1.81
CA THR A 55 10.95 -0.72 2.37
C THR A 55 10.33 0.46 3.13
N LEU A 56 11.05 1.55 3.32
CA LEU A 56 10.61 2.69 4.12
C LEU A 56 10.81 3.99 3.34
N MET A 57 9.84 4.90 3.45
CA MET A 57 10.01 6.28 2.99
C MET A 57 9.68 7.21 4.13
N THR A 58 10.52 8.22 4.36
CA THR A 58 10.31 9.17 5.45
C THR A 58 10.35 10.60 4.95
N LYS A 59 9.52 11.45 5.55
CA LYS A 59 9.48 12.90 5.29
C LYS A 59 9.21 13.60 6.62
N GLN A 60 9.95 14.66 6.88
CA GLN A 60 9.75 15.49 8.06
C GLN A 60 9.35 16.89 7.60
N CYS A 61 8.40 17.52 8.28
CA CYS A 61 8.06 18.90 8.04
C CYS A 61 8.01 19.64 9.38
N GLU A 62 8.67 20.79 9.44
CA GLU A 62 8.78 21.59 10.66
C GLU A 62 8.38 23.04 10.39
N GLY A 63 7.54 23.58 11.26
CA GLY A 63 7.25 25.00 11.36
C GLY A 63 7.33 25.45 12.82
N ASP A 64 7.10 26.74 13.07
CA ASP A 64 7.40 27.38 14.36
C ASP A 64 6.79 26.68 15.58
N GLN A 65 5.60 26.11 15.45
CA GLN A 65 4.88 25.49 16.57
C GLN A 65 4.41 24.06 16.28
N VAL A 66 4.80 23.50 15.13
CA VAL A 66 4.34 22.18 14.70
C VAL A 66 5.43 21.40 13.99
N LYS A 67 5.58 20.13 14.35
CA LYS A 67 6.43 19.16 13.68
C LYS A 67 5.59 18.00 13.18
N TYR A 68 5.82 17.61 11.94
CA TYR A 68 5.22 16.46 11.30
C TYR A 68 6.30 15.45 10.97
N PHE A 69 6.12 14.21 11.40
CA PHE A 69 6.95 13.07 11.03
C PHE A 69 6.10 12.08 10.24
N PHE A 70 6.48 11.83 8.99
CA PHE A 70 5.79 10.90 8.10
C PHE A 70 6.68 9.69 7.83
N GLU A 71 6.09 8.51 7.98
CA GLU A 71 6.70 7.23 7.66
C GLU A 71 5.76 6.45 6.73
N ILE A 72 6.28 5.94 5.62
CA ILE A 72 5.55 5.11 4.67
C ILE A 72 6.27 3.77 4.54
N SER A 73 5.67 2.73 5.12
CA SER A 73 6.15 1.35 5.03
C SER A 73 5.56 0.67 3.79
N ILE A 74 6.42 0.09 2.97
CA ILE A 74 6.08 -0.54 1.69
C ILE A 74 5.99 -2.06 1.87
N GLU A 75 4.77 -2.60 1.85
CA GLU A 75 4.53 -4.04 1.88
C GLU A 75 4.33 -4.59 0.47
N ARG A 76 5.15 -5.58 0.09
CA ARG A 76 5.07 -6.26 -1.22
C ARG A 76 4.47 -7.64 -1.03
N ILE A 77 3.21 -7.82 -1.42
CA ILE A 77 2.53 -9.12 -1.37
C ILE A 77 2.76 -9.85 -2.69
N LYS A 78 3.55 -10.94 -2.64
CA LYS A 78 3.58 -11.92 -3.74
C LYS A 78 2.29 -12.74 -3.63
N LYS A 79 1.48 -12.78 -4.70
CA LYS A 79 0.38 -13.76 -4.75
C LYS A 79 1.00 -15.16 -4.59
N PRO A 80 0.45 -16.05 -3.76
CA PRO A 80 0.76 -17.47 -3.89
C PRO A 80 0.42 -17.86 -5.34
N LYS A 81 1.35 -18.55 -6.01
CA LYS A 81 1.06 -19.17 -7.29
C LYS A 81 -0.12 -20.11 -7.01
N LYS A 82 -1.28 -19.85 -7.62
CA LYS A 82 -2.30 -20.90 -7.71
C LYS A 82 -1.63 -22.00 -8.52
N GLU A 83 -1.31 -23.12 -7.88
CA GLU A 83 -1.08 -24.37 -8.61
C GLU A 83 -2.27 -24.55 -9.56
N GLU A 84 -1.99 -24.62 -10.86
CA GLU A 84 -2.94 -24.94 -11.92
C GLU A 84 -3.35 -26.43 -11.90
N THR A 85 -3.42 -27.05 -10.72
CA THR A 85 -3.85 -28.44 -10.60
C THR A 85 -5.36 -28.48 -10.38
N LYS A 86 -6.14 -28.27 -11.46
CA LYS A 86 -7.52 -28.78 -11.65
C LYS A 86 -8.18 -28.10 -12.86
N LYS A 87 -7.71 -28.40 -14.07
CA LYS A 87 -8.50 -28.12 -15.28
C LYS A 87 -8.29 -29.12 -16.43
N GLU A 88 -7.79 -30.33 -16.16
CA GLU A 88 -7.63 -31.38 -17.18
C GLU A 88 -8.67 -32.52 -17.10
N GLU A 89 -9.55 -32.54 -16.11
CA GLU A 89 -10.47 -33.68 -15.88
C GLU A 89 -11.86 -33.51 -16.49
N LYS A 90 -12.03 -32.67 -17.52
CA LYS A 90 -13.34 -32.47 -18.17
C LYS A 90 -13.38 -32.70 -19.68
N LYS A 91 -12.33 -33.31 -20.26
CA LYS A 91 -12.27 -33.59 -21.71
C LYS A 91 -12.27 -35.07 -22.11
N GLN A 92 -12.38 -36.01 -21.17
CA GLN A 92 -12.33 -37.45 -21.48
C GLN A 92 -13.65 -38.21 -21.37
N GLN A 93 -14.79 -37.57 -21.03
CA GLN A 93 -16.05 -38.30 -20.79
C GLN A 93 -17.10 -38.25 -21.91
N GLN A 94 -16.80 -37.71 -23.10
CA GLN A 94 -17.84 -37.56 -24.14
C GLN A 94 -17.64 -38.27 -25.48
N GLN A 95 -16.55 -39.00 -25.71
CA GLN A 95 -16.41 -39.75 -26.96
C GLN A 95 -15.77 -41.11 -26.69
N GLY A 96 -16.60 -42.07 -26.30
CA GLY A 96 -16.13 -43.42 -26.02
C GLY A 96 -17.19 -44.40 -25.55
N THR A 97 -18.36 -44.47 -26.18
CA THR A 97 -19.11 -45.73 -26.26
C THR A 97 -19.78 -45.86 -27.62
N THR A 98 -19.37 -46.93 -28.27
CA THR A 98 -19.67 -47.48 -29.59
C THR A 98 -21.11 -47.98 -29.79
N SER A 99 -21.59 -47.84 -31.03
CA SER A 99 -22.27 -48.83 -31.89
C SER A 99 -23.48 -49.65 -31.37
N GLN A 100 -24.64 -49.56 -32.05
CA GLN A 100 -25.16 -50.56 -33.03
C GLN A 100 -26.65 -50.33 -33.37
N SER A 101 -26.99 -50.66 -34.62
CA SER A 101 -28.31 -50.63 -35.29
C SER A 101 -29.38 -51.52 -34.61
N PRO A 102 -30.65 -51.40 -35.02
CA PRO A 102 -31.16 -52.16 -36.18
C PRO A 102 -31.53 -51.32 -37.40
#